data_AF-A0A178E030-F1
#
_entry.id   AF-A0A178E030-F1
#
_cell.length_a   1.000
_cell.length_b   1.000
_cell.length_c   1.000
_cell.angle_alpha   90.00
_cell.angle_beta   90.00
_cell.angle_gamma   90.00
#
_symmetry.space_group_name_H-M   'P 1'
#
loop_
_entity.id
_entity.type
_entity.pdbx_description
1 polymer ?
#
loop_
_entity_poly.entity_id
_entity_poly.type
_entity_poly.pdbx_seq_one_letter_code
_entity_poly.pdbx_strand_id
1 'polypeptide(L)'
;MRGIARILHIYGPQAFQEQPLLNAFEAARSFMIVGALVGKQRLFFDSEQWRSIPWAKHPVYKTPQSELLDILVVVPGILQDHAALEATQVSQHSPYREILDRVKTQITILYQWRWKWQKRSAHEVGTQASSVASASDSSERLRFRRFVAASEIMLYNAVLMWLMALLYKMDPLGASQQIEAYANAAIPQNDDAARYASFQPLRRPGAAFTLRDPAIEICKAFEWVTRHHAYSKEPTFLYLFPVGMAMTALKDDPQAMAWVRALLNTSPATASYAQGENQAGFGFYLSRESMLAPELVQATEPWLLFSQQDVVQLRA
;
A
#
# COMPACT_ATOMS: atom_id res chain seq x y z
N MET A 1 17.85 -3.33 11.16
CA MET A 1 17.59 -3.95 9.83
C MET A 1 18.83 -4.49 9.11
N ARG A 2 20.01 -3.88 9.21
CA ARG A 2 21.22 -4.32 8.47
C ARG A 2 21.64 -5.78 8.74
N GLY A 3 21.46 -6.30 9.96
CA GLY A 3 21.79 -7.69 10.31
C GLY A 3 20.93 -8.71 9.55
N ILE A 4 19.60 -8.58 9.60
CA ILE A 4 18.67 -9.46 8.88
C ILE A 4 18.91 -9.39 7.37
N ALA A 5 19.08 -8.18 6.83
CA ALA A 5 19.37 -7.98 5.40
C ALA A 5 20.64 -8.72 4.94
N ARG A 6 21.71 -8.66 5.75
CA ARG A 6 22.97 -9.38 5.48
C ARG A 6 22.79 -10.89 5.55
N ILE A 7 22.07 -11.39 6.55
CA ILE A 7 21.77 -12.82 6.69
C ILE A 7 21.06 -13.31 5.42
N LEU A 8 19.97 -12.65 5.02
CA LEU A 8 19.24 -13.01 3.81
C LEU A 8 20.15 -13.02 2.57
N HIS A 9 20.98 -11.98 2.40
CA HIS A 9 21.93 -11.92 1.28
C HIS A 9 22.92 -13.08 1.24
N ILE A 10 23.49 -13.47 2.39
CA ILE A 10 24.48 -14.55 2.48
C ILE A 10 23.87 -15.88 2.07
N TYR A 11 22.64 -16.15 2.53
CA TYR A 11 21.95 -17.41 2.24
C TYR A 11 21.37 -17.46 0.81
N GLY A 12 21.02 -16.30 0.24
CA GLY A 12 20.39 -16.22 -1.08
C GLY A 12 18.94 -16.73 -1.09
N PRO A 13 18.18 -16.47 -2.17
CA PRO A 13 16.76 -16.80 -2.21
C PRO A 13 16.47 -18.31 -2.23
N GLN A 14 17.41 -19.14 -2.68
CA GLN A 14 17.28 -20.61 -2.73
C GLN A 14 17.16 -21.24 -1.34
N ALA A 15 17.76 -20.61 -0.32
CA ALA A 15 17.71 -21.12 1.06
C ALA A 15 16.30 -21.03 1.67
N PHE A 16 15.40 -20.23 1.11
CA PHE A 16 14.07 -19.94 1.66
C PHE A 16 12.95 -20.68 0.94
N GLN A 17 13.25 -21.81 0.29
CA GLN A 17 12.27 -22.58 -0.49
C GLN A 17 11.41 -23.54 0.32
N GLU A 18 11.75 -23.79 1.59
CA GLU A 18 11.08 -24.77 2.45
C GLU A 18 10.64 -24.13 3.76
N GLN A 19 9.64 -24.73 4.42
CA GLN A 19 9.26 -24.33 5.77
C GLN A 19 10.26 -24.86 6.81
N PRO A 20 10.53 -24.10 7.90
CA PRO A 20 9.92 -22.83 8.31
C PRO A 20 10.62 -21.58 7.72
N LEU A 21 11.67 -21.75 6.90
CA LEU A 21 12.48 -20.64 6.39
C LEU A 21 11.70 -19.73 5.45
N LEU A 22 10.79 -20.26 4.65
CA LEU A 22 9.89 -19.46 3.82
C LEU A 22 9.05 -18.48 4.65
N ASN A 23 8.47 -18.93 5.77
CA ASN A 23 7.72 -18.05 6.67
C ASN A 23 8.61 -16.97 7.30
N ALA A 24 9.83 -17.33 7.71
CA ALA A 24 10.79 -16.37 8.24
C ALA A 24 11.19 -15.32 7.19
N PHE A 25 11.35 -15.74 5.94
CA PHE A 25 11.61 -14.85 4.82
C PHE A 25 10.46 -13.87 4.59
N GLU A 26 9.20 -14.33 4.55
CA GLU A 26 8.04 -13.43 4.37
C GLU A 26 7.90 -12.42 5.52
N ALA A 27 8.10 -12.86 6.75
CA ALA A 27 8.08 -11.98 7.93
C ALA A 27 9.19 -10.92 7.85
N ALA A 28 10.43 -11.33 7.56
CA ALA A 28 11.55 -10.41 7.42
C ALA A 28 11.35 -9.42 6.26
N ARG A 29 10.85 -9.91 5.13
CA ARG A 29 10.59 -9.13 3.94
C ARG A 29 9.54 -8.05 4.20
N SER A 30 8.42 -8.40 4.81
CA SER A 30 7.35 -7.43 5.10
C SER A 30 7.84 -6.30 6.01
N PHE A 31 8.58 -6.62 7.07
CA PHE A 31 9.18 -5.62 7.97
C PHE A 31 10.18 -4.70 7.26
N MET A 32 11.05 -5.27 6.41
CA MET A 32 12.05 -4.49 5.68
C MET A 32 11.43 -3.56 4.64
N ILE A 33 10.34 -3.97 3.98
CA ILE A 33 9.61 -3.12 3.02
C ILE A 33 9.11 -1.85 3.70
N VAL A 34 8.52 -1.94 4.90
CA VAL A 34 8.05 -0.74 5.63
C VAL A 34 9.19 0.22 5.91
N GLY A 35 10.31 -0.29 6.43
CA GLY A 35 11.46 0.57 6.71
C GLY A 35 12.10 1.17 5.45
N ALA A 36 12.05 0.46 4.32
CA ALA A 36 12.50 0.96 3.03
C ALA A 36 11.58 2.04 2.43
N LEU A 37 10.27 1.94 2.66
CA LEU A 37 9.31 2.99 2.27
C LEU A 37 9.59 4.28 3.04
N VAL A 38 9.81 4.18 4.37
CA VAL A 38 10.20 5.32 5.21
C VAL A 38 11.52 5.93 4.74
N GLY A 39 12.52 5.08 4.52
CA GLY A 39 13.86 5.49 4.12
C GLY A 39 14.02 5.83 2.64
N LYS A 40 12.98 5.67 1.82
CA LYS A 40 13.01 5.88 0.36
C LYS A 40 14.16 5.11 -0.30
N GLN A 41 14.39 3.89 0.16
CA GLN A 41 15.58 3.12 -0.19
C GLN A 41 15.18 1.84 -0.91
N ARG A 42 15.71 1.64 -2.12
CA ARG A 42 15.53 0.40 -2.87
C ARG A 42 16.02 -0.80 -2.07
N LEU A 43 15.24 -1.86 -2.11
CA LEU A 43 15.59 -3.15 -1.53
C LEU A 43 16.06 -4.11 -2.61
N PHE A 44 16.97 -5.01 -2.26
CA PHE A 44 17.41 -6.10 -3.14
C PHE A 44 16.29 -7.09 -3.48
N PHE A 45 15.24 -7.12 -2.65
CA PHE A 45 14.01 -7.87 -2.91
C PHE A 45 13.26 -7.40 -4.16
N ASP A 46 13.56 -6.22 -4.69
CA ASP A 46 13.05 -5.77 -5.99
C ASP A 46 13.65 -6.56 -7.16
N SER A 47 14.69 -7.37 -6.99
CA SER A 47 15.14 -8.24 -8.10
C SER A 47 14.22 -9.45 -8.30
N GLU A 48 14.04 -9.89 -9.55
CA GLU A 48 13.15 -10.99 -9.92
C GLU A 48 13.44 -12.28 -9.14
N GLN A 49 14.73 -12.60 -8.95
CA GLN A 49 15.17 -13.76 -8.18
C GLN A 49 14.56 -13.81 -6.77
N TRP A 50 14.42 -12.67 -6.09
CA TRP A 50 13.87 -12.61 -4.72
C TRP A 50 12.33 -12.65 -4.70
N ARG A 51 11.70 -12.42 -5.86
CA ARG A 51 10.23 -12.49 -6.03
C ARG A 51 9.76 -13.84 -6.55
N SER A 52 10.62 -14.65 -7.16
CA SER A 52 10.26 -15.95 -7.76
C SER A 52 10.88 -17.15 -7.04
N ILE A 53 12.19 -17.13 -6.79
CA ILE A 53 12.94 -18.32 -6.34
C ILE A 53 12.48 -18.87 -4.98
N PRO A 54 12.12 -18.06 -3.95
CA PRO A 54 11.64 -18.60 -2.67
C PRO A 54 10.40 -19.49 -2.79
N TRP A 55 9.60 -19.32 -3.85
CA TRP A 55 8.41 -20.14 -4.11
C TRP A 55 8.63 -21.19 -5.19
N ALA A 56 9.83 -21.34 -5.75
CA ALA A 56 10.05 -22.18 -6.94
C ALA A 56 9.75 -23.67 -6.69
N LYS A 57 10.03 -24.19 -5.49
CA LYS A 57 9.70 -25.58 -5.13
C LYS A 57 8.22 -25.79 -4.82
N HIS A 58 7.59 -24.79 -4.19
CA HIS A 58 6.19 -24.85 -3.79
C HIS A 58 5.42 -23.60 -4.24
N PRO A 59 5.12 -23.45 -5.55
CA PRO A 59 4.47 -22.25 -6.07
C PRO A 59 3.11 -21.95 -5.42
N VAL A 60 2.41 -22.99 -4.96
CA VAL A 60 1.11 -22.88 -4.28
C VAL A 60 1.18 -22.15 -2.95
N TYR A 61 2.37 -22.03 -2.34
CA TYR A 61 2.57 -21.28 -1.09
C TYR A 61 2.63 -19.77 -1.31
N LYS A 62 2.69 -19.31 -2.56
CA LYS A 62 2.66 -17.88 -2.85
C LYS A 62 1.24 -17.34 -2.71
N THR A 63 1.00 -16.65 -1.60
CA THR A 63 -0.33 -16.14 -1.28
C THR A 63 -0.64 -14.83 -2.03
N PRO A 64 -1.93 -14.46 -2.16
CA PRO A 64 -2.31 -13.10 -2.58
C PRO A 64 -1.56 -11.99 -1.84
N GLN A 65 -1.34 -12.15 -0.52
CA GLN A 65 -0.57 -11.20 0.27
C GLN A 65 0.90 -11.15 -0.17
N SER A 66 1.53 -12.29 -0.47
CA SER A 66 2.89 -12.38 -0.99
C SER A 66 3.03 -11.63 -2.33
N GLU A 67 2.05 -11.77 -3.22
CA GLU A 67 1.99 -11.05 -4.50
C GLU A 67 1.89 -9.52 -4.31
N LEU A 68 1.10 -9.05 -3.33
CA LEU A 68 1.06 -7.62 -2.99
C LEU A 68 2.41 -7.11 -2.47
N LEU A 69 3.14 -7.91 -1.71
CA LEU A 69 4.50 -7.57 -1.28
C LEU A 69 5.50 -7.53 -2.46
N ASP A 70 5.27 -8.27 -3.55
CA ASP A 70 6.05 -8.17 -4.80
C ASP A 70 5.82 -6.86 -5.56
N ILE A 71 4.62 -6.30 -5.45
CA ILE A 71 4.28 -5.01 -6.06
C ILE A 71 4.82 -3.88 -5.16
N LEU A 72 4.57 -3.97 -3.85
CA LEU A 72 4.98 -2.94 -2.89
C LEU A 72 6.50 -2.77 -2.82
N VAL A 73 7.28 -3.84 -2.97
CA VAL A 73 8.74 -3.78 -2.85
C VAL A 73 9.43 -2.96 -3.95
N VAL A 74 8.73 -2.71 -5.07
CA VAL A 74 9.21 -1.85 -6.16
C VAL A 74 9.12 -0.37 -5.78
N VAL A 75 8.10 -0.01 -4.98
CA VAL A 75 7.77 1.38 -4.63
C VAL A 75 8.96 2.13 -4.02
N PRO A 76 9.68 1.62 -3.00
CA PRO A 76 10.87 2.30 -2.47
C PRO A 76 11.92 2.66 -3.52
N GLY A 77 12.11 1.84 -4.55
CA GLY A 77 13.04 2.13 -5.63
C GLY A 77 12.56 3.26 -6.54
N ILE A 78 11.26 3.35 -6.81
CA ILE A 78 10.65 4.48 -7.54
C ILE A 78 10.80 5.78 -6.72
N LEU A 79 10.54 5.70 -5.41
CA LEU A 79 10.71 6.82 -4.47
C LEU A 79 12.14 7.36 -4.44
N GLN A 80 13.13 6.45 -4.39
CA GLN A 80 14.55 6.78 -4.41
C GLN A 80 14.93 7.53 -5.69
N ASP A 81 14.53 7.01 -6.85
CA ASP A 81 14.89 7.59 -8.14
C ASP A 81 14.22 8.95 -8.33
N HIS A 82 12.96 9.08 -7.90
CA HIS A 82 12.24 10.36 -7.93
C HIS A 82 12.92 11.42 -7.07
N ALA A 83 13.33 11.05 -5.85
CA ALA A 83 14.04 11.97 -4.95
C ALA A 83 15.40 12.42 -5.52
N ALA A 84 16.12 11.51 -6.20
CA ALA A 84 17.36 11.85 -6.88
C ALA A 84 17.15 12.83 -8.05
N LEU A 85 16.07 12.67 -8.83
CA LEU A 85 15.73 13.62 -9.88
C LEU A 85 15.38 15.01 -9.32
N GLU A 86 14.56 15.08 -8.26
CA GLU A 86 14.23 16.34 -7.60
C GLU A 86 15.49 17.07 -7.10
N ALA A 87 16.47 16.34 -6.58
CA ALA A 87 17.71 16.91 -6.06
C ALA A 87 18.66 17.45 -7.15
N THR A 88 18.61 16.89 -8.36
CA THR A 88 19.54 17.26 -9.44
C THR A 88 19.13 18.49 -10.24
N GLN A 89 17.89 19.00 -10.08
CA GLN A 89 17.32 20.12 -10.87
C GLN A 89 17.45 19.95 -12.40
N VAL A 90 17.74 18.75 -12.89
CA VAL A 90 17.95 18.49 -14.31
C VAL A 90 16.58 18.46 -14.99
N SER A 91 16.30 19.47 -15.84
CA SER A 91 15.05 19.62 -16.60
C SER A 91 14.88 18.61 -17.75
N GLN A 92 15.50 17.43 -17.67
CA GLN A 92 15.40 16.42 -18.72
C GLN A 92 14.08 15.66 -18.61
N HIS A 93 13.29 15.67 -19.69
CA HIS A 93 12.01 14.97 -19.76
C HIS A 93 12.13 13.44 -19.80
N SER A 94 13.28 12.88 -20.20
CA SER A 94 13.46 11.43 -20.38
C SER A 94 13.45 10.66 -19.06
N PRO A 95 14.26 11.01 -18.04
CA PRO A 95 14.27 10.28 -16.77
C PRO A 95 12.92 10.34 -16.02
N TYR A 96 12.21 11.47 -16.14
CA TYR A 96 10.90 11.63 -15.54
C TYR A 96 9.85 10.69 -16.16
N ARG A 97 9.88 10.55 -17.49
CA ARG A 97 9.01 9.65 -18.25
C ARG A 97 9.24 8.19 -17.86
N GLU A 98 10.48 7.78 -17.60
CA GLU A 98 10.82 6.43 -17.15
C GLU A 98 10.21 6.12 -15.77
N ILE A 99 10.23 7.07 -14.84
CA ILE A 99 9.58 6.91 -13.53
C ILE A 99 8.06 6.82 -13.68
N LEU A 100 7.46 7.68 -14.51
CA LEU A 100 6.02 7.60 -14.81
C LEU A 100 5.61 6.26 -15.41
N ASP A 101 6.39 5.72 -16.36
CA ASP A 101 6.11 4.43 -16.98
C ASP A 101 6.21 3.27 -15.98
N ARG A 102 7.14 3.35 -15.02
CA ARG A 102 7.22 2.40 -13.90
C ARG A 102 6.02 2.51 -12.96
N VAL A 103 5.58 3.71 -12.60
CA VAL A 103 4.37 3.93 -11.78
C VAL A 103 3.15 3.35 -12.49
N LYS A 104 2.96 3.69 -13.77
CA LYS A 104 1.92 3.11 -14.64
C LYS A 104 1.94 1.59 -14.61
N THR A 105 3.11 0.99 -14.86
CA THR A 105 3.28 -0.46 -14.88
C THR A 105 2.86 -1.09 -13.55
N GLN A 106 3.27 -0.49 -12.42
CA GLN A 106 2.87 -1.00 -11.10
C GLN A 106 1.37 -0.84 -10.83
N ILE A 107 0.73 0.26 -11.24
CA ILE A 107 -0.73 0.44 -11.10
C ILE A 107 -1.47 -0.62 -11.92
N THR A 108 -1.07 -0.86 -13.18
CA THR A 108 -1.69 -1.88 -14.03
C THR A 108 -1.52 -3.28 -13.43
N ILE A 109 -0.32 -3.64 -12.94
CA ILE A 109 -0.09 -4.94 -12.27
C ILE A 109 -0.98 -5.06 -11.02
N LEU A 110 -1.10 -4.00 -10.23
CA LEU A 110 -1.94 -3.98 -9.03
C LEU A 110 -3.43 -4.16 -9.35
N TYR A 111 -3.91 -3.53 -10.42
CA TYR A 111 -5.29 -3.73 -10.90
C TYR A 111 -5.53 -5.12 -11.46
N GLN A 112 -4.57 -5.71 -12.17
CA GLN A 112 -4.64 -7.11 -12.59
C GLN A 112 -4.68 -8.06 -11.38
N TRP A 113 -3.90 -7.77 -10.34
CA TRP A 113 -3.99 -8.49 -9.07
C TRP A 113 -5.40 -8.40 -8.48
N ARG A 114 -6.02 -7.21 -8.47
CA ARG A 114 -7.38 -7.02 -7.94
C ARG A 114 -8.44 -7.81 -8.70
N TRP A 115 -8.30 -7.94 -10.02
CA TRP A 115 -9.16 -8.81 -10.84
C TRP A 115 -8.97 -10.29 -10.49
N LYS A 116 -7.73 -10.76 -10.37
CA LYS A 116 -7.41 -12.13 -9.96
C LYS A 116 -7.96 -12.43 -8.56
N TRP A 117 -7.82 -11.49 -7.64
CA TRP A 117 -8.37 -11.58 -6.30
C TRP A 117 -9.90 -11.65 -6.33
N GLN A 118 -10.58 -10.82 -7.15
CA GLN A 118 -12.04 -10.89 -7.29
C GLN A 118 -12.49 -12.28 -7.75
N LYS A 119 -11.86 -12.83 -8.78
CA LYS A 119 -12.18 -14.16 -9.31
C LYS A 119 -12.04 -15.26 -8.25
N ARG A 120 -10.98 -15.21 -7.43
CA ARG A 120 -10.70 -16.22 -6.40
C ARG A 120 -11.53 -16.03 -5.13
N SER A 121 -11.76 -14.78 -4.72
CA SER A 121 -12.12 -14.43 -3.34
C SER A 121 -13.36 -13.55 -3.25
N ALA A 122 -14.11 -13.30 -4.32
CA ALA A 122 -15.34 -12.49 -4.25
C ALA A 122 -16.32 -12.97 -3.16
N HIS A 123 -16.42 -14.29 -2.97
CA HIS A 123 -17.29 -14.91 -1.98
C HIS A 123 -16.83 -14.71 -0.52
N GLU A 124 -15.61 -14.21 -0.31
CA GLU A 124 -15.07 -13.89 1.02
C GLU A 124 -15.68 -12.61 1.59
N VAL A 125 -16.31 -11.77 0.76
CA VAL A 125 -16.82 -10.45 1.16
C VAL A 125 -18.33 -10.35 0.96
N GLY A 126 -18.99 -9.75 1.94
CA GLY A 126 -20.40 -9.39 1.85
C GLY A 126 -20.70 -8.14 2.64
N THR A 127 -21.97 -7.78 2.70
CA THR A 127 -22.47 -6.67 3.50
C THR A 127 -23.19 -7.19 4.74
N GLN A 128 -23.08 -6.45 5.83
CA GLN A 128 -23.88 -6.68 7.03
C GLN A 128 -24.71 -5.43 7.29
N ALA A 129 -26.03 -5.60 7.39
CA ALA A 129 -26.92 -4.53 7.80
C ALA A 129 -26.55 -4.07 9.22
N SER A 130 -26.30 -2.77 9.37
CA SER A 130 -26.15 -2.16 10.70
C SER A 130 -27.52 -2.15 11.37
N SER A 131 -27.69 -2.88 12.48
CA SER A 131 -28.93 -2.89 13.27
C SER A 131 -29.19 -1.58 14.03
N VAL A 132 -28.33 -0.58 13.89
CA VAL A 132 -28.41 0.71 14.59
C VAL A 132 -28.62 1.80 13.55
N ALA A 133 -29.83 2.35 13.50
CA ALA A 133 -30.16 3.53 12.72
C ALA A 133 -29.51 4.77 13.36
N SER A 134 -28.21 4.98 13.12
CA SER A 134 -27.54 6.25 13.41
C SER A 134 -27.51 7.09 12.14
N ALA A 135 -28.10 8.29 12.22
CA ALA A 135 -28.48 9.18 11.12
C ALA A 135 -27.32 9.87 10.35
N SER A 136 -26.22 9.19 10.08
CA SER A 136 -25.24 9.67 9.09
C SER A 136 -24.76 8.51 8.23
N ASP A 137 -25.38 8.44 7.07
CA ASP A 137 -25.02 7.64 5.91
C ASP A 137 -25.29 6.13 6.02
N SER A 138 -26.01 5.64 5.03
CA SER A 138 -26.38 4.23 4.82
C SER A 138 -25.17 3.37 4.44
N SER A 139 -24.07 3.44 5.20
CA SER A 139 -22.87 2.66 4.93
C SER A 139 -23.07 1.22 5.39
N GLU A 140 -23.42 0.37 4.43
CA GLU A 140 -23.29 -1.07 4.55
C GLU A 140 -21.90 -1.42 5.11
N ARG A 141 -21.88 -2.16 6.23
CA ARG A 141 -20.63 -2.63 6.84
C ARG A 141 -20.09 -3.77 6.03
N LEU A 142 -18.78 -3.74 5.76
CA LEU A 142 -18.11 -4.87 5.13
C LEU A 142 -18.04 -6.04 6.11
N ARG A 143 -18.34 -7.22 5.60
CA ARG A 143 -18.16 -8.49 6.31
C ARG A 143 -17.19 -9.35 5.51
N PHE A 144 -16.20 -9.90 6.20
CA PHE A 144 -15.29 -10.88 5.63
C PHE A 144 -15.54 -12.26 6.25
N ARG A 145 -15.27 -13.33 5.50
CA ARG A 145 -15.25 -14.70 6.04
C ARG A 145 -13.90 -15.04 6.66
N ARG A 146 -12.81 -14.48 6.12
CA ARG A 146 -11.43 -14.71 6.57
C ARG A 146 -10.72 -13.41 6.89
N PHE A 147 -9.83 -13.48 7.87
CA PHE A 147 -9.05 -12.34 8.33
C PHE A 147 -8.00 -11.91 7.29
N VAL A 148 -7.39 -12.90 6.64
CA VAL A 148 -6.42 -12.63 5.57
C VAL A 148 -7.07 -11.89 4.39
N ALA A 149 -8.32 -12.18 4.03
CA ALA A 149 -9.02 -11.52 2.93
C ALA A 149 -9.24 -10.01 3.19
N ALA A 150 -9.61 -9.65 4.43
CA ALA A 150 -9.70 -8.25 4.84
C ALA A 150 -8.34 -7.56 4.77
N SER A 151 -7.30 -8.22 5.28
CA SER A 151 -5.93 -7.71 5.31
C SER A 151 -5.34 -7.52 3.90
N GLU A 152 -5.66 -8.40 2.96
CA GLU A 152 -5.27 -8.32 1.56
C GLU A 152 -5.89 -7.10 0.87
N ILE A 153 -7.19 -6.83 1.08
CA ILE A 153 -7.85 -5.63 0.54
C ILE A 153 -7.30 -4.36 1.17
N MET A 154 -7.02 -4.37 2.47
CA MET A 154 -6.36 -3.25 3.15
C MET A 154 -4.97 -2.99 2.55
N LEU A 155 -4.17 -4.03 2.36
CA LEU A 155 -2.83 -3.91 1.79
C LEU A 155 -2.87 -3.46 0.32
N TYR A 156 -3.77 -4.01 -0.50
CA TYR A 156 -4.03 -3.56 -1.87
C TYR A 156 -4.27 -2.05 -1.93
N ASN A 157 -5.17 -1.54 -1.09
CA ASN A 157 -5.51 -0.13 -1.06
C ASN A 157 -4.31 0.72 -0.58
N ALA A 158 -3.52 0.23 0.37
CA ALA A 158 -2.30 0.95 0.80
C ALA A 158 -1.26 1.05 -0.33
N VAL A 159 -1.04 -0.02 -1.10
CA VAL A 159 -0.15 0.00 -2.28
C VAL A 159 -0.68 0.97 -3.34
N LEU A 160 -2.00 0.92 -3.59
CA LEU A 160 -2.66 1.80 -4.54
C LEU A 160 -2.47 3.27 -4.16
N MET A 161 -2.64 3.61 -2.87
CA MET A 161 -2.44 4.98 -2.41
C MET A 161 -1.01 5.48 -2.62
N TRP A 162 0.02 4.65 -2.43
CA TRP A 162 1.41 5.02 -2.74
C TRP A 162 1.61 5.36 -4.21
N LEU A 163 1.10 4.51 -5.10
CA LEU A 163 1.24 4.68 -6.54
C LEU A 163 0.42 5.87 -7.06
N MET A 164 -0.81 6.05 -6.55
CA MET A 164 -1.64 7.22 -6.85
C MET A 164 -0.98 8.52 -6.36
N ALA A 165 -0.43 8.54 -5.14
CA ALA A 165 0.26 9.71 -4.61
C ALA A 165 1.45 10.12 -5.49
N LEU A 166 2.26 9.15 -5.95
CA LEU A 166 3.34 9.41 -6.89
C LEU A 166 2.82 9.92 -8.23
N LEU A 167 1.76 9.31 -8.75
CA LEU A 167 1.15 9.74 -10.00
C LEU A 167 0.61 11.17 -9.92
N TYR A 168 -0.12 11.53 -8.85
CA TYR A 168 -0.61 12.90 -8.65
C TYR A 168 0.52 13.90 -8.44
N LYS A 169 1.60 13.51 -7.76
CA LYS A 169 2.78 14.36 -7.63
C LYS A 169 3.42 14.61 -8.98
N MET A 170 3.44 13.61 -9.85
CA MET A 170 4.19 13.66 -11.10
C MET A 170 3.39 14.18 -12.30
N ASP A 171 2.11 13.87 -12.38
CA ASP A 171 1.20 14.33 -13.43
C ASP A 171 -0.14 14.76 -12.81
N PRO A 172 -0.16 15.93 -12.17
CA PRO A 172 -1.30 16.31 -11.36
C PRO A 172 -2.61 16.52 -12.14
N LEU A 173 -2.49 16.95 -13.41
CA LEU A 173 -3.64 17.23 -14.29
C LEU A 173 -4.09 15.96 -15.04
N GLY A 174 -3.18 15.06 -15.40
CA GLY A 174 -3.47 13.85 -16.14
C GLY A 174 -3.75 12.62 -15.28
N ALA A 175 -3.40 12.63 -13.99
CA ALA A 175 -3.47 11.48 -13.09
C ALA A 175 -4.84 10.77 -13.10
N SER A 176 -5.94 11.52 -12.99
CA SER A 176 -7.28 10.93 -12.92
C SER A 176 -7.67 10.20 -14.22
N GLN A 177 -7.37 10.79 -15.38
CA GLN A 177 -7.60 10.14 -16.68
C GLN A 177 -6.72 8.90 -16.85
N GLN A 178 -5.46 8.98 -16.39
CA GLN A 178 -4.51 7.88 -16.45
C GLN A 178 -4.93 6.71 -15.56
N ILE A 179 -5.44 6.96 -14.36
CA ILE A 179 -5.97 5.92 -13.46
C ILE A 179 -7.05 5.09 -14.15
N GLU A 180 -7.99 5.74 -14.82
CA GLU A 180 -9.04 5.05 -15.57
C GLU A 180 -8.46 4.27 -16.76
N ALA A 181 -7.54 4.87 -17.52
CA ALA A 181 -6.88 4.20 -18.63
C ALA A 181 -6.11 2.94 -18.18
N TYR A 182 -5.42 3.01 -17.03
CA TYR A 182 -4.69 1.88 -16.46
C TYR A 182 -5.62 0.78 -15.95
N ALA A 183 -6.79 1.16 -15.43
CA ALA A 183 -7.83 0.21 -15.04
C ALA A 183 -8.41 -0.53 -16.24
N ASN A 184 -8.68 0.18 -17.33
CA ASN A 184 -9.16 -0.42 -18.58
C ASN A 184 -8.13 -1.38 -19.19
N ALA A 185 -6.84 -1.00 -19.19
CA ALA A 185 -5.76 -1.87 -19.65
C ALA A 185 -5.57 -3.12 -18.78
N ALA A 186 -6.04 -3.10 -17.53
CA ALA A 186 -5.94 -4.23 -16.60
C ALA A 186 -7.13 -5.21 -16.68
N ILE A 187 -8.17 -4.92 -17.48
CA ILE A 187 -9.33 -5.80 -17.64
C ILE A 187 -8.87 -7.12 -18.30
N PRO A 188 -9.20 -8.30 -17.72
CA PRO A 188 -8.92 -9.58 -18.35
C PRO A 188 -9.62 -9.68 -19.72
N GLN A 189 -8.89 -10.04 -20.78
CA GLN A 189 -9.43 -10.11 -22.15
C GLN A 189 -10.32 -11.33 -22.45
N ASN A 190 -10.49 -12.23 -21.48
CA ASN A 190 -11.31 -13.43 -21.63
C ASN A 190 -12.75 -13.19 -21.13
N ASP A 191 -13.71 -14.04 -21.55
CA ASP A 191 -15.13 -14.03 -21.13
C ASP A 191 -15.37 -14.05 -19.61
N ASP A 192 -14.32 -14.33 -18.83
CA ASP A 192 -14.32 -14.30 -17.36
C ASP A 192 -14.68 -12.92 -16.79
N ALA A 193 -14.40 -11.81 -17.50
CA ALA A 193 -14.70 -10.47 -16.99
C ALA A 193 -16.21 -10.26 -16.74
N ALA A 194 -17.07 -10.87 -17.57
CA ALA A 194 -18.53 -10.77 -17.43
C ALA A 194 -19.05 -11.52 -16.19
N ARG A 195 -18.43 -12.66 -15.82
CA ARG A 195 -18.85 -13.47 -14.66
C ARG A 195 -18.51 -12.84 -13.30
N TYR A 196 -17.50 -11.97 -13.27
CA TYR A 196 -17.05 -11.26 -12.06
C TYR A 196 -17.20 -9.75 -12.19
N ALA A 197 -18.15 -9.29 -13.01
CA ALA A 197 -18.38 -7.87 -13.28
C ALA A 197 -18.81 -7.09 -12.01
N SER A 198 -19.44 -7.75 -11.04
CA SER A 198 -19.79 -7.12 -9.77
C SER A 198 -18.62 -7.15 -8.80
N PHE A 199 -18.14 -5.95 -8.44
CA PHE A 199 -17.17 -5.73 -7.37
C PHE A 199 -17.83 -5.45 -6.03
N GLN A 200 -19.15 -5.24 -6.00
CA GLN A 200 -19.89 -4.91 -4.79
C GLN A 200 -19.68 -6.00 -3.72
N PRO A 201 -19.43 -5.62 -2.47
CA PRO A 201 -19.49 -4.25 -1.92
C PRO A 201 -18.19 -3.42 -2.00
N LEU A 202 -17.15 -3.96 -2.63
CA LEU A 202 -15.86 -3.28 -2.78
C LEU A 202 -15.82 -2.43 -4.06
N ARG A 203 -14.86 -1.51 -4.12
CA ARG A 203 -14.60 -0.73 -5.32
C ARG A 203 -13.92 -1.58 -6.39
N ARG A 204 -14.26 -1.29 -7.66
CA ARG A 204 -13.57 -1.83 -8.84
C ARG A 204 -12.25 -1.10 -9.10
N PRO A 205 -11.27 -1.72 -9.78
CA PRO A 205 -10.11 -1.02 -10.32
C PRO A 205 -10.50 0.26 -11.06
N GLY A 206 -9.77 1.35 -10.82
CA GLY A 206 -10.02 2.66 -11.44
C GLY A 206 -11.18 3.47 -10.86
N ALA A 207 -11.95 2.94 -9.90
CA ALA A 207 -13.06 3.70 -9.29
C ALA A 207 -12.63 4.64 -8.15
N ALA A 208 -11.34 4.68 -7.81
CA ALA A 208 -10.78 5.60 -6.83
C ALA A 208 -10.27 6.84 -7.55
N PHE A 209 -10.82 8.01 -7.23
CA PHE A 209 -10.44 9.29 -7.84
C PHE A 209 -9.60 10.16 -6.91
N THR A 210 -9.54 9.79 -5.63
CA THR A 210 -8.76 10.49 -4.62
C THR A 210 -8.10 9.46 -3.70
N LEU A 211 -7.10 9.88 -2.92
CA LEU A 211 -6.53 9.03 -1.87
C LEU A 211 -7.53 8.74 -0.74
N ARG A 212 -8.60 9.53 -0.62
CA ARG A 212 -9.68 9.31 0.35
C ARG A 212 -10.44 8.02 0.07
N ASP A 213 -10.69 7.68 -1.19
CA ASP A 213 -11.45 6.48 -1.56
C ASP A 213 -10.87 5.17 -1.03
N PRO A 214 -9.60 4.81 -1.34
CA PRO A 214 -8.95 3.63 -0.78
C PRO A 214 -8.76 3.76 0.73
N ALA A 215 -8.54 4.96 1.28
CA ALA A 215 -8.46 5.16 2.73
C ALA A 215 -9.77 4.77 3.44
N ILE A 216 -10.93 5.20 2.93
CA ILE A 216 -12.22 4.82 3.49
C ILE A 216 -12.46 3.31 3.36
N GLU A 217 -12.07 2.68 2.25
CA GLU A 217 -12.20 1.23 2.09
C GLU A 217 -11.31 0.46 3.08
N ILE A 218 -10.09 0.93 3.34
CA ILE A 218 -9.22 0.41 4.41
C ILE A 218 -9.94 0.50 5.76
N CYS A 219 -10.54 1.64 6.08
CA CYS A 219 -11.21 1.84 7.36
C CYS A 219 -12.43 0.92 7.53
N LYS A 220 -13.22 0.73 6.46
CA LYS A 220 -14.35 -0.22 6.45
C LYS A 220 -13.89 -1.67 6.64
N ALA A 221 -12.80 -2.07 5.99
CA ALA A 221 -12.21 -3.40 6.20
C ALA A 221 -11.62 -3.55 7.61
N PHE A 222 -10.98 -2.50 8.11
CA PHE A 222 -10.40 -2.48 9.44
C PHE A 222 -11.46 -2.56 10.55
N GLU A 223 -12.64 -1.94 10.36
CA GLU A 223 -13.78 -2.09 11.28
C GLU A 223 -14.18 -3.56 11.48
N TRP A 224 -14.11 -4.38 10.43
CA TRP A 224 -14.32 -5.81 10.57
C TRP A 224 -13.14 -6.48 11.30
N VAL A 225 -11.90 -6.13 10.94
CA VAL A 225 -10.67 -6.67 11.56
C VAL A 225 -10.62 -6.44 13.07
N THR A 226 -10.98 -5.25 13.57
CA THR A 226 -10.93 -4.94 15.01
C THR A 226 -11.81 -5.86 15.84
N ARG A 227 -12.93 -6.33 15.29
CA ARG A 227 -13.85 -7.27 15.98
C ARG A 227 -13.35 -8.73 15.96
N HIS A 228 -12.45 -9.08 15.05
CA HIS A 228 -12.08 -10.48 14.78
C HIS A 228 -10.58 -10.79 15.04
N HIS A 229 -9.73 -9.78 15.23
CA HIS A 229 -8.28 -9.99 15.38
C HIS A 229 -7.89 -10.90 16.55
N ALA A 230 -8.63 -10.85 17.67
CA ALA A 230 -8.35 -11.70 18.83
C ALA A 230 -8.58 -13.20 18.59
N TYR A 231 -9.37 -13.55 17.56
CA TYR A 231 -9.73 -14.93 17.24
C TYR A 231 -9.01 -15.46 15.99
N SER A 232 -8.31 -14.58 15.25
CA SER A 232 -7.60 -14.98 14.05
C SER A 232 -6.30 -15.71 14.40
N LYS A 233 -6.10 -16.86 13.75
CA LYS A 233 -4.82 -17.59 13.75
C LYS A 233 -4.09 -17.49 12.41
N GLU A 234 -4.63 -16.71 11.48
CA GLU A 234 -4.06 -16.58 10.14
C GLU A 234 -2.83 -15.66 10.19
N PRO A 235 -1.70 -16.06 9.57
CA PRO A 235 -0.55 -15.18 9.46
C PRO A 235 -0.91 -14.01 8.55
N THR A 236 -0.84 -12.79 9.09
CA THR A 236 -1.03 -11.57 8.31
C THR A 236 0.10 -10.60 8.55
N PHE A 237 0.74 -10.20 7.46
CA PHE A 237 1.75 -9.17 7.50
C PHE A 237 1.11 -7.79 7.34
N LEU A 238 1.66 -6.80 8.05
CA LEU A 238 1.40 -5.38 7.82
C LEU A 238 -0.05 -4.92 8.06
N TYR A 239 -0.94 -5.62 8.75
CA TYR A 239 -2.36 -5.21 8.80
C TYR A 239 -2.61 -3.82 9.44
N LEU A 240 -1.72 -3.30 10.28
CA LEU A 240 -1.80 -1.92 10.81
C LEU A 240 -1.20 -0.86 9.88
N PHE A 241 -0.28 -1.24 9.00
CA PHE A 241 0.37 -0.31 8.08
C PHE A 241 -0.65 0.41 7.17
N PRO A 242 -1.63 -0.28 6.52
CA PRO A 242 -2.70 0.37 5.77
C PRO A 242 -3.51 1.37 6.60
N VAL A 243 -3.78 1.07 7.88
CA VAL A 243 -4.54 1.99 8.75
C VAL A 243 -3.77 3.29 8.94
N GLY A 244 -2.46 3.19 9.18
CA GLY A 244 -1.61 4.37 9.25
C GLY A 244 -1.62 5.20 7.97
N MET A 245 -1.62 4.53 6.82
CA MET A 245 -1.73 5.17 5.50
C MET A 245 -3.07 5.88 5.32
N ALA A 246 -4.17 5.22 5.68
CA ALA A 246 -5.52 5.77 5.61
C ALA A 246 -5.66 7.01 6.50
N MET A 247 -5.17 6.97 7.74
CA MET A 247 -5.22 8.12 8.65
C MET A 247 -4.52 9.35 8.08
N THR A 248 -3.38 9.18 7.39
CA THR A 248 -2.71 10.33 6.79
C THR A 248 -3.49 10.93 5.62
N ALA A 249 -4.17 10.12 4.80
CA ALA A 249 -5.03 10.62 3.72
C ALA A 249 -6.35 11.22 4.24
N LEU A 250 -6.77 10.88 5.46
CA LEU A 250 -8.00 11.36 6.09
C LEU A 250 -7.77 12.51 7.08
N LYS A 251 -6.54 13.00 7.24
CA LYS A 251 -6.18 14.01 8.25
C LYS A 251 -7.08 15.26 8.25
N ASP A 252 -7.58 15.65 7.08
CA ASP A 252 -8.43 16.84 6.87
C ASP A 252 -9.94 16.52 6.91
N ASP A 253 -10.32 15.26 7.23
CA ASP A 253 -11.68 14.79 7.46
C ASP A 253 -11.84 14.43 8.95
N PRO A 254 -12.25 15.39 9.81
CA PRO A 254 -12.32 15.18 11.25
C PRO A 254 -13.26 14.02 11.64
N GLN A 255 -14.34 13.83 10.88
CA GLN A 255 -15.30 12.76 11.13
C GLN A 255 -14.68 11.39 10.84
N ALA A 256 -14.02 11.23 9.69
CA ALA A 256 -13.33 9.99 9.36
C ALA A 256 -12.17 9.71 10.32
N MET A 257 -11.40 10.73 10.73
CA MET A 257 -10.33 10.57 11.71
C MET A 257 -10.83 10.17 13.10
N ALA A 258 -11.93 10.77 13.57
CA ALA A 258 -12.56 10.37 14.82
C ALA A 258 -13.03 8.92 14.76
N TRP A 259 -13.62 8.50 13.65
CA TRP A 259 -14.05 7.12 13.42
C TRP A 259 -12.87 6.13 13.47
N VAL A 260 -11.80 6.38 12.74
CA VAL A 260 -10.63 5.46 12.71
C VAL A 260 -9.93 5.39 14.06
N ARG A 261 -9.80 6.51 14.78
CA ARG A 261 -9.26 6.51 16.14
C ARG A 261 -10.14 5.70 17.10
N ALA A 262 -11.47 5.81 16.98
CA ALA A 262 -12.38 4.97 17.76
C ALA A 262 -12.20 3.48 17.47
N LEU A 263 -12.00 3.10 16.19
CA LEU A 263 -11.70 1.72 15.80
C LEU A 263 -10.38 1.23 16.44
N LEU A 264 -9.31 2.02 16.36
CA LEU A 264 -8.01 1.68 16.97
C LEU A 264 -8.10 1.53 18.49
N ASN A 265 -8.90 2.36 19.15
CA ASN A 265 -9.11 2.31 20.59
C ASN A 265 -10.03 1.17 21.06
N THR A 266 -10.64 0.42 20.14
CA THR A 266 -11.52 -0.72 20.49
C THR A 266 -10.71 -1.89 21.09
N SER A 267 -9.41 -2.01 20.76
CA SER A 267 -8.53 -3.05 21.30
C SER A 267 -7.30 -2.43 21.97
N PRO A 268 -6.91 -2.89 23.17
CA PRO A 268 -5.66 -2.47 23.80
C PRO A 268 -4.43 -2.69 22.91
N ALA A 269 -4.45 -3.74 22.06
CA ALA A 269 -3.35 -4.06 21.16
C ALA A 269 -3.12 -3.01 20.05
N THR A 270 -4.15 -2.24 19.72
CA THR A 270 -4.11 -1.24 18.64
C THR A 270 -4.23 0.20 19.14
N ALA A 271 -4.61 0.41 20.40
CA ALA A 271 -4.85 1.74 20.97
C ALA A 271 -3.59 2.64 20.92
N SER A 272 -2.41 2.08 21.22
CA SER A 272 -1.15 2.85 21.15
C SER A 272 -0.77 3.28 19.74
N TYR A 273 -1.32 2.62 18.71
CA TYR A 273 -1.10 3.01 17.32
C TYR A 273 -1.78 4.34 16.98
N ALA A 274 -2.89 4.68 17.65
CA ALA A 274 -3.58 5.95 17.48
C ALA A 274 -2.84 7.16 18.10
N GLN A 275 -1.88 6.89 18.98
CA GLN A 275 -1.13 7.91 19.74
C GLN A 275 0.23 8.25 19.11
N GLY A 276 0.76 7.39 18.23
CA GLY A 276 2.02 7.63 17.54
C GLY A 276 1.88 8.58 16.35
N GLU A 277 2.86 9.45 16.14
CA GLU A 277 3.05 10.08 14.83
C GLU A 277 3.47 8.99 13.83
N ASN A 278 2.64 8.75 12.81
CA ASN A 278 2.94 7.74 11.80
C ASN A 278 4.10 8.22 10.90
N GLN A 279 5.34 7.90 11.29
CA GLN A 279 6.54 8.20 10.50
C GLN A 279 6.58 7.45 9.15
N ALA A 280 5.80 6.39 8.99
CA ALA A 280 5.62 5.65 7.73
C ALA A 280 4.42 6.13 6.90
N GLY A 281 3.69 7.14 7.38
CA GLY A 281 2.61 7.79 6.63
C GLY A 281 3.14 8.80 5.62
N PHE A 282 2.27 9.28 4.73
CA PHE A 282 2.57 10.26 3.67
C PHE A 282 3.16 11.61 4.12
N GLY A 283 3.45 11.83 5.40
CA GLY A 283 3.96 13.10 5.94
C GLY A 283 5.22 13.60 5.23
N PHE A 284 6.01 12.72 4.59
CA PHE A 284 7.21 13.06 3.83
C PHE A 284 7.04 13.16 2.31
N TYR A 285 5.86 12.88 1.75
CA TYR A 285 5.64 12.85 0.28
C TYR A 285 4.49 13.71 -0.24
N LEU A 286 3.53 14.06 0.61
CA LEU A 286 2.38 14.85 0.19
C LEU A 286 2.34 16.12 1.05
N SER A 287 2.86 17.22 0.51
CA SER A 287 2.55 18.53 1.06
C SER A 287 1.05 18.78 0.93
N ARG A 288 0.51 19.63 1.80
CA ARG A 288 -0.89 20.05 1.82
C ARG A 288 -1.43 20.42 0.43
N GLU A 289 -0.60 21.04 -0.40
CA GLU A 289 -1.02 21.57 -1.70
C GLU A 289 -1.13 20.47 -2.78
N SER A 290 -0.37 19.38 -2.68
CA SER A 290 -0.38 18.28 -3.66
C SER A 290 -1.59 17.33 -3.51
N MET A 291 -2.36 17.43 -2.41
CA MET A 291 -3.55 16.62 -2.17
C MET A 291 -4.88 17.31 -2.53
N LEU A 292 -4.94 18.63 -2.63
CA LEU A 292 -6.20 19.40 -2.65
C LEU A 292 -6.40 20.27 -3.91
N ALA A 293 -5.34 20.78 -4.53
CA ALA A 293 -5.42 21.66 -5.69
C ALA A 293 -4.07 21.72 -6.41
N PRO A 294 -3.81 20.81 -7.37
CA PRO A 294 -2.50 20.68 -7.98
C PRO A 294 -2.03 21.89 -8.81
N GLU A 295 -2.94 22.81 -9.16
CA GLU A 295 -2.63 24.05 -9.88
C GLU A 295 -2.02 25.17 -9.03
N LEU A 296 -1.90 25.01 -7.70
CA LEU A 296 -1.48 26.09 -6.78
C LEU A 296 -0.06 25.94 -6.21
N VAL A 297 0.71 24.90 -6.58
CA VAL A 297 2.02 24.63 -5.97
C VAL A 297 3.15 25.35 -6.71
N GLN A 298 3.58 26.51 -6.19
CA GLN A 298 4.90 27.08 -6.51
C GLN A 298 5.94 26.55 -5.52
N ALA A 299 7.06 26.06 -6.06
CA ALA A 299 8.16 25.50 -5.28
C ALA A 299 8.95 26.61 -4.58
N THR A 300 8.79 26.76 -3.26
CA THR A 300 9.69 27.58 -2.44
C THR A 300 10.19 26.80 -1.21
N GLU A 301 11.49 26.49 -1.28
CA GLU A 301 12.46 26.22 -0.20
C GLU A 301 12.55 24.83 0.49
N PRO A 302 13.78 24.41 0.89
CA PRO A 302 14.22 23.02 0.85
C PRO A 302 14.33 22.33 2.21
N TRP A 303 13.80 21.11 2.30
CA TRP A 303 13.77 20.26 3.48
C TRP A 303 15.09 19.49 3.70
N LEU A 304 16.03 20.08 4.45
CA LEU A 304 17.21 19.39 4.98
C LEU A 304 16.84 18.66 6.28
N LEU A 305 16.77 17.32 6.20
CA LEU A 305 16.45 16.41 7.32
C LEU A 305 17.64 16.08 8.25
N PHE A 306 18.73 16.82 8.14
CA PHE A 306 19.88 16.75 9.04
C PHE A 306 20.42 18.15 9.25
N SER A 307 20.66 18.54 10.50
CA SER A 307 21.51 19.69 10.77
C SER A 307 22.93 19.36 10.29
N GLN A 308 23.73 20.37 9.90
CA GLN A 308 25.14 20.12 9.53
C GLN A 308 25.91 19.37 10.64
N GLN A 309 25.47 19.47 11.90
CA GLN A 309 26.06 18.76 13.02
C GLN A 309 25.81 17.24 12.98
N ASP A 310 24.64 16.79 12.49
CA ASP A 310 24.31 15.36 12.37
C ASP A 310 25.15 14.67 11.27
N VAL A 311 25.52 15.41 10.23
CA VAL A 311 26.36 14.91 9.12
C VAL A 311 27.82 14.75 9.54
N VAL A 312 28.30 15.55 10.50
CA VAL A 312 29.67 15.44 11.03
C VAL A 312 29.82 14.26 11.98
N GLN A 313 28.80 13.97 12.80
CA GLN A 313 28.83 12.81 13.71
C GLN A 313 28.74 11.46 12.99
N LEU A 314 28.20 11.41 11.77
CA LEU A 314 28.15 10.20 10.94
C LEU A 314 29.44 9.94 10.14
N ARG A 315 30.44 10.82 10.24
CA ARG A 315 31.74 10.70 9.56
C ARG A 315 32.93 10.48 10.52
N ALA A 316 32.69 10.35 11.83
CA ALA A 316 33.66 9.92 12.83
C ALA A 316 33.43 8.44 13.18
#